data_AF-A0A5E8AHQ3-F1
#
_entry.id   AF-A0A5E8AHQ3-F1
#
_cell.length_a   1.000
_cell.length_b   1.000
_cell.length_c   1.000
_cell.angle_alpha   90.00
_cell.angle_beta   90.00
_cell.angle_gamma   90.00
#
_symmetry.space_group_name_H-M   'P 1'
#
loop_
_entity.id
_entity.type
_entity.pdbx_description
1 polymer ?
#
loop_
_entity_poly.entity_id
_entity_poly.type
_entity_poly.pdbx_seq_one_letter_code
_entity_poly.pdbx_strand_id
1 'polypeptide(L)'
;MQKSIVPSFLYPHWTKALGGVTILFGLIVFFHRLAEYQIMDFAGLSFPVAMGLIMIFFSREKVYDERIAYLKFRSLAAAVPLGALVAMLINYVQNYEGYSIETDSWHSISAFEYLSITLIIAIGWFQYLRVKE
;
A
#
# COMPACT_ATOMS: atom_id res chain seq x y z
N MET A 1 31.53 -21.22 -10.05
CA MET A 1 30.86 -19.92 -10.30
C MET A 1 29.55 -19.91 -9.54
N GLN A 2 29.54 -19.28 -8.36
CA GLN A 2 28.33 -19.04 -7.60
C GLN A 2 27.48 -18.05 -8.42
N LYS A 3 26.32 -18.48 -8.94
CA LYS A 3 25.35 -17.55 -9.53
C LYS A 3 24.97 -16.58 -8.43
N SER A 4 25.40 -15.32 -8.54
CA SER A 4 24.91 -14.26 -7.67
C SER A 4 23.39 -14.30 -7.71
N ILE A 5 22.78 -14.36 -6.53
CA ILE A 5 21.34 -14.28 -6.37
C ILE A 5 20.99 -12.88 -6.85
N VAL A 6 20.61 -12.74 -8.12
CA VAL A 6 20.04 -11.50 -8.62
C VAL A 6 18.85 -11.22 -7.69
N PRO A 7 18.85 -10.12 -6.89
CA PRO A 7 17.69 -9.83 -6.09
C PRO A 7 16.62 -9.41 -7.09
N SER A 8 15.76 -10.35 -7.47
CA SER A 8 14.82 -10.16 -8.56
C SER A 8 13.68 -9.26 -8.06
N PHE A 9 13.87 -7.94 -8.15
CA PHE A 9 12.70 -7.07 -8.24
C PHE A 9 11.89 -7.53 -9.45
N LEU A 10 10.64 -7.87 -9.15
CA LEU A 10 9.73 -8.60 -10.02
C LEU A 10 9.34 -7.78 -11.25
N TYR A 11 9.25 -6.45 -11.10
CA TYR A 11 8.66 -5.62 -12.14
C TYR A 11 9.66 -4.67 -12.83
N PRO A 12 9.60 -4.53 -14.17
CA PRO A 12 10.35 -3.53 -14.91
C PRO A 12 10.04 -2.08 -14.47
N HIS A 13 10.90 -1.12 -14.80
CA HIS A 13 10.72 0.28 -14.40
C HIS A 13 9.40 0.93 -14.88
N TRP A 14 8.86 0.48 -16.03
CA TRP A 14 7.64 1.03 -16.61
C TRP A 14 6.38 0.67 -15.82
N THR A 15 6.40 -0.35 -14.97
CA THR A 15 5.24 -0.71 -14.15
C THR A 15 4.91 0.34 -13.09
N LYS A 16 5.84 1.25 -12.75
CA LYS A 16 5.53 2.43 -11.94
C LYS A 16 4.43 3.27 -12.57
N ALA A 17 4.53 3.49 -13.89
CA ALA A 17 3.56 4.27 -14.63
C ALA A 17 2.20 3.57 -14.64
N LEU A 18 2.18 2.25 -14.89
CA LEU A 18 0.96 1.47 -14.78
C LEU A 18 0.35 1.56 -13.37
N GLY A 19 1.16 1.45 -12.33
CA GLY A 19 0.67 1.56 -10.96
C GLY A 19 0.02 2.91 -10.68
N GLY A 20 0.62 3.99 -11.18
CA GLY A 20 0.02 5.33 -11.15
C GLY A 20 -1.31 5.41 -11.90
N VAL A 21 -1.40 4.84 -13.10
CA VAL A 21 -2.64 4.78 -13.89
C VAL A 21 -3.73 3.98 -13.16
N THR A 22 -3.38 2.85 -12.54
CA THR A 22 -4.32 2.03 -11.76
C THR A 22 -4.86 2.79 -10.56
N ILE A 23 -4.01 3.52 -9.82
CA ILE A 23 -4.44 4.38 -8.71
C ILE A 23 -5.37 5.48 -9.21
N LEU A 24 -4.99 6.17 -10.29
CA LEU A 24 -5.80 7.25 -10.87
C LEU A 24 -7.17 6.73 -11.32
N PHE A 25 -7.22 5.57 -11.97
CA PHE A 25 -8.47 4.95 -12.36
C PHE A 25 -9.35 4.62 -11.15
N GLY A 26 -8.77 4.03 -10.09
CA GLY A 26 -9.47 3.76 -8.84
C GLY A 26 -10.05 5.03 -8.21
N LEU A 27 -9.28 6.12 -8.19
CA LEU A 27 -9.73 7.42 -7.71
C LEU A 27 -10.86 8.00 -8.56
N ILE A 28 -10.77 7.91 -9.90
CA ILE A 28 -11.84 8.37 -10.81
C ILE A 28 -13.14 7.63 -10.50
N VAL A 29 -13.10 6.29 -10.37
CA VAL A 29 -14.29 5.49 -10.03
C VAL A 29 -14.83 5.85 -8.65
N PHE A 30 -13.96 6.05 -7.67
CA PHE A 30 -14.35 6.47 -6.32
C PHE A 30 -15.05 7.82 -6.34
N PHE A 31 -14.47 8.84 -6.98
CA PHE A 31 -15.06 10.17 -7.05
C PHE A 31 -16.35 10.20 -7.88
N HIS A 32 -16.44 9.41 -8.95
CA HIS A 32 -17.66 9.24 -9.71
C HIS A 32 -18.77 8.65 -8.82
N ARG A 33 -18.46 7.61 -8.04
CA ARG A 33 -19.45 7.00 -7.13
C ARG A 33 -19.87 7.92 -5.99
N LEU A 34 -18.93 8.71 -5.48
CA LEU A 34 -19.21 9.73 -4.48
C LEU A 34 -20.11 10.84 -5.04
N ALA A 35 -19.83 11.33 -6.25
CA ALA A 35 -20.59 12.42 -6.87
C ALA A 35 -22.01 11.98 -7.27
N GLU A 36 -22.16 10.83 -7.94
CA GLU A 36 -23.45 10.38 -8.46
C GLU A 36 -24.32 9.70 -7.41
N TYR A 37 -23.74 8.85 -6.55
CA TYR A 37 -24.50 8.00 -5.64
C TYR A 37 -24.33 8.37 -4.16
N GLN A 38 -23.46 9.33 -3.83
CA GLN A 38 -23.12 9.70 -2.44
C GLN A 38 -22.57 8.52 -1.62
N ILE A 39 -21.94 7.55 -2.28
CA ILE A 39 -21.36 6.36 -1.64
C ILE A 39 -19.86 6.57 -1.42
N MET A 40 -19.43 6.55 -0.16
CA MET A 40 -18.01 6.50 0.23
C MET A 40 -17.51 5.06 0.28
N ASP A 41 -17.12 4.50 -0.86
CA ASP A 41 -16.63 3.11 -0.96
C ASP A 41 -15.10 3.01 -0.87
N PHE A 42 -14.57 3.12 0.34
CA PHE A 42 -13.14 2.95 0.61
C PHE A 42 -12.63 1.54 0.33
N ALA A 43 -13.46 0.52 0.55
CA ALA A 43 -13.11 -0.87 0.27
C ALA A 43 -12.96 -1.11 -1.24
N GLY A 44 -13.82 -0.49 -2.07
CA GLY A 44 -13.70 -0.53 -3.53
C GLY A 44 -12.49 0.24 -4.06
N LEU A 45 -12.10 1.34 -3.41
CA LEU A 45 -10.91 2.11 -3.76
C LEU A 45 -9.60 1.41 -3.34
N SER A 46 -9.62 0.65 -2.23
CA SER A 46 -8.40 0.09 -1.65
C SER A 46 -7.74 -0.97 -2.55
N PHE A 47 -8.52 -1.73 -3.31
CA PHE A 47 -7.99 -2.72 -4.25
C PHE A 47 -7.10 -2.11 -5.35
N PRO A 48 -7.59 -1.18 -6.20
CA PRO A 48 -6.75 -0.56 -7.23
C PRO A 48 -5.59 0.23 -6.62
N VAL A 49 -5.78 0.85 -5.45
CA VAL A 49 -4.71 1.55 -4.74
C VAL A 49 -3.61 0.58 -4.31
N ALA A 50 -3.95 -0.52 -3.63
CA ALA A 50 -2.99 -1.54 -3.21
C ALA A 50 -2.23 -2.10 -4.41
N MET A 51 -2.94 -2.49 -5.48
CA MET A 51 -2.32 -3.03 -6.69
C MET A 51 -1.37 -2.03 -7.35
N GLY A 52 -1.76 -0.76 -7.45
CA GLY A 52 -0.90 0.28 -8.01
C GLY A 52 0.33 0.54 -7.14
N LEU A 53 0.18 0.55 -5.81
CA LEU A 53 1.28 0.71 -4.88
C LEU A 53 2.26 -0.47 -4.93
N ILE A 54 1.78 -1.71 -5.09
CA ILE A 54 2.62 -2.91 -5.31
C ILE A 54 3.48 -2.72 -6.57
N MET A 55 2.84 -2.32 -7.69
CA MET A 55 3.54 -2.08 -8.94
C MET A 55 4.59 -0.97 -8.81
N ILE A 56 4.30 0.08 -8.04
CA ILE A 56 5.22 1.18 -7.79
C ILE A 56 6.39 0.72 -6.90
N PHE A 57 6.11 0.10 -5.76
CA PHE A 57 7.13 -0.24 -4.77
C PHE A 57 8.10 -1.32 -5.28
N PHE A 58 7.57 -2.39 -5.88
CA PHE A 58 8.35 -3.53 -6.35
C PHE A 58 8.92 -3.39 -7.77
N SER A 59 8.70 -2.25 -8.41
CA SER A 59 9.38 -1.94 -9.67
C SER A 59 10.88 -1.67 -9.49
N ARG A 60 11.65 -1.98 -10.53
CA ARG A 60 13.07 -1.65 -10.61
C ARG A 60 13.28 -0.13 -10.67
N GLU A 61 14.28 0.34 -9.92
CA GLU A 61 14.81 1.70 -10.08
C GLU A 61 15.69 1.78 -11.33
N LYS A 62 15.87 3.00 -11.89
CA LYS A 62 16.74 3.23 -13.06
C LYS A 62 18.19 2.82 -12.80
N VAL A 63 18.67 3.09 -11.59
CA VAL A 63 19.96 2.61 -11.09
C VAL A 63 19.64 1.52 -10.07
N TYR A 64 19.90 0.27 -10.43
CA TYR A 64 19.62 -0.87 -9.60
C TYR A 64 20.92 -1.45 -9.06
N ASP A 65 21.03 -1.47 -7.73
CA ASP A 65 22.14 -2.04 -6.98
C ASP A 65 21.58 -2.74 -5.73
N GLU A 66 22.36 -3.65 -5.15
CA GLU A 66 22.04 -4.41 -3.93
C GLU A 66 21.62 -3.49 -2.78
N ARG A 67 22.21 -2.30 -2.72
CA ARG A 67 21.83 -1.25 -1.77
C ARG A 67 20.34 -0.86 -1.86
N ILE A 68 19.84 -0.63 -3.07
CA ILE A 68 18.42 -0.25 -3.27
C ILE A 68 17.50 -1.38 -2.84
N ALA A 69 17.91 -2.63 -3.11
CA ALA A 69 17.18 -3.81 -2.67
C ALA A 69 17.06 -3.87 -1.14
N TYR A 70 18.20 -3.69 -0.46
CA TYR A 70 18.29 -3.66 0.98
C TYR A 70 17.43 -2.53 1.58
N LEU A 71 17.51 -1.32 1.03
CA LEU A 71 16.71 -0.18 1.50
C LEU A 71 15.21 -0.43 1.36
N LYS A 72 14.74 -0.98 0.23
CA LYS A 72 13.33 -1.33 0.06
C LYS A 72 12.89 -2.42 1.03
N PHE A 73 13.69 -3.47 1.23
CA PHE A 73 13.39 -4.52 2.21
C PHE A 73 13.31 -3.97 3.64
N ARG A 74 14.32 -3.22 4.08
CA ARG A 74 14.32 -2.53 5.39
C ARG A 74 13.11 -1.61 5.54
N SER A 75 12.71 -0.96 4.45
CA SER A 75 11.56 -0.06 4.48
C SER A 75 10.26 -0.81 4.70
N LEU A 76 10.07 -1.91 3.98
CA LEU A 76 8.92 -2.78 4.13
C LEU A 76 8.87 -3.44 5.52
N ALA A 77 10.02 -3.91 6.03
CA ALA A 77 10.12 -4.52 7.34
C ALA A 77 9.68 -3.57 8.47
N ALA A 78 9.98 -2.28 8.37
CA ALA A 78 9.49 -1.27 9.30
C ALA A 78 8.00 -0.94 9.08
N ALA A 79 7.54 -0.93 7.83
CA ALA A 79 6.19 -0.52 7.47
C ALA A 79 5.11 -1.56 7.81
N VAL A 80 5.44 -2.86 7.78
CA VAL A 80 4.49 -3.94 8.14
C VAL A 80 3.93 -3.80 9.57
N PRO A 81 4.76 -3.69 10.63
CA PRO A 81 4.25 -3.50 11.99
C PRO A 81 3.60 -2.13 12.17
N LEU A 82 4.13 -1.06 11.55
CA LEU A 82 3.51 0.27 11.63
C LEU A 82 2.13 0.28 10.97
N GLY A 83 1.98 -0.34 9.80
CA GLY A 83 0.69 -0.49 9.13
C GLY A 83 -0.29 -1.32 9.96
N ALA A 84 0.18 -2.33 10.69
CA ALA A 84 -0.66 -3.13 11.58
C ALA A 84 -1.16 -2.28 12.75
N LEU A 85 -0.31 -1.45 13.35
CA LEU A 85 -0.72 -0.51 14.40
C LEU A 85 -1.75 0.50 13.90
N VAL A 86 -1.55 1.07 12.70
CA VAL A 86 -2.52 2.00 12.08
C VAL A 86 -3.85 1.30 11.80
N ALA A 87 -3.82 0.08 11.26
CA ALA A 87 -5.01 -0.73 11.01
C ALA A 87 -5.79 -1.01 12.29
N MET A 88 -5.08 -1.41 13.36
CA MET A 88 -5.70 -1.65 14.67
C MET A 88 -6.33 -0.37 15.24
N LEU A 89 -5.68 0.79 15.05
CA LEU A 89 -6.24 2.07 15.50
C LEU A 89 -7.51 2.44 14.72
N ILE A 90 -7.52 2.25 13.40
CA ILE A 90 -8.71 2.49 12.57
C ILE A 90 -9.86 1.59 13.02
N ASN A 91 -9.60 0.28 13.15
CA ASN A 91 -10.58 -0.67 13.66
C ASN A 91 -11.07 -0.27 15.06
N TYR A 92 -10.16 0.12 15.96
CA TYR A 92 -10.54 0.54 17.31
C TYR A 92 -11.47 1.75 17.28
N VAL A 93 -11.15 2.80 16.53
CA VAL A 93 -11.98 4.02 16.43
C VAL A 93 -13.36 3.70 15.85
N GLN A 94 -13.42 2.94 14.76
CA GLN A 94 -14.69 2.61 14.11
C GLN A 94 -15.59 1.72 14.98
N ASN A 95 -15.00 0.77 15.71
CA ASN A 95 -15.76 -0.07 16.63
C ASN A 95 -16.10 0.67 17.93
N TYR A 96 -15.26 1.61 18.39
CA TYR A 96 -15.55 2.38 19.61
C TYR A 96 -16.83 3.21 19.47
N GLU A 97 -17.09 3.77 18.28
CA GLU A 97 -18.28 4.59 18.00
C GLU A 97 -19.53 3.78 17.60
N GLY A 98 -19.37 2.52 17.17
CA GLY A 98 -20.45 1.75 16.51
C GLY A 98 -20.63 0.30 16.97
N TYR A 99 -19.92 -0.16 18.01
CA TYR A 99 -20.07 -1.53 18.50
C TYR A 99 -21.46 -1.73 19.13
N SER A 100 -22.28 -2.55 18.47
CA SER A 100 -23.52 -3.08 19.03
C SER A 100 -23.37 -4.58 19.27
N ILE A 101 -23.57 -5.00 20.52
CA ILE A 101 -23.62 -6.43 20.90
C ILE A 101 -24.77 -7.14 20.17
N GLU A 102 -25.81 -6.40 19.73
CA GLU A 102 -26.99 -6.96 19.08
C GLU A 102 -26.76 -7.34 17.61
N THR A 103 -25.80 -6.72 16.93
CA THR A 103 -25.51 -6.99 15.50
C THR A 103 -24.28 -7.85 15.27
N ASP A 104 -23.49 -8.15 16.32
CA ASP A 104 -22.21 -8.89 16.29
C ASP A 104 -21.29 -8.44 15.14
N SER A 105 -21.39 -7.17 14.75
CA SER A 105 -20.74 -6.64 13.56
C SER A 105 -19.44 -5.95 13.96
N TRP A 106 -18.38 -6.74 14.12
CA TRP A 106 -17.03 -6.19 14.28
C TRP A 106 -16.55 -5.63 12.93
N HIS A 107 -16.35 -4.32 12.86
CA HIS A 107 -15.74 -3.71 11.68
C HIS A 107 -14.25 -4.07 11.63
N SER A 108 -13.82 -4.61 10.49
CA SER A 108 -12.40 -4.76 10.18
C SER A 108 -12.14 -4.15 8.82
N ILE A 109 -11.11 -3.32 8.74
CA ILE A 109 -10.58 -2.90 7.45
C ILE A 109 -10.18 -4.13 6.62
N SER A 110 -10.29 -4.00 5.31
CA SER A 110 -9.92 -5.03 4.36
C SER A 110 -8.40 -5.22 4.30
N ALA A 111 -7.97 -6.40 3.82
CA ALA A 111 -6.55 -6.68 3.59
C ALA A 111 -5.92 -5.70 2.58
N PHE A 112 -6.69 -5.19 1.62
CA PHE A 112 -6.21 -4.19 0.65
C PHE A 112 -6.01 -2.81 1.27
N GLU A 113 -6.84 -2.41 2.24
CA GLU A 113 -6.62 -1.17 3.01
C GLU A 113 -5.36 -1.27 3.85
N TYR A 114 -5.20 -2.37 4.60
CA TYR A 114 -3.98 -2.65 5.35
C TYR A 114 -2.75 -2.60 4.44
N LEU A 115 -2.78 -3.32 3.31
CA LEU A 115 -1.67 -3.35 2.37
C LEU A 115 -1.37 -1.98 1.78
N SER A 116 -2.39 -1.18 1.47
CA SER A 116 -2.23 0.19 0.97
C SER A 116 -1.51 1.07 2.00
N ILE A 117 -1.95 1.03 3.26
CA ILE A 117 -1.32 1.77 4.36
C ILE A 117 0.14 1.35 4.52
N THR A 118 0.41 0.05 4.59
CA THR A 118 1.76 -0.49 4.70
C THR A 118 2.65 -0.04 3.54
N LEU A 119 2.15 -0.08 2.30
CA LEU A 119 2.95 0.33 1.14
C LEU A 119 3.18 1.85 1.07
N ILE A 120 2.21 2.67 1.49
CA ILE A 120 2.40 4.13 1.61
C ILE A 120 3.53 4.42 2.61
N ILE A 121 3.49 3.80 3.79
CA ILE A 121 4.54 3.94 4.80
C ILE A 121 5.88 3.44 4.25
N ALA A 122 5.91 2.28 3.60
CA ALA A 122 7.12 1.71 3.03
C ALA A 122 7.73 2.59 1.94
N ILE A 123 6.92 3.16 1.05
CA ILE A 123 7.38 4.08 0.00
C ILE A 123 7.94 5.34 0.64
N GLY A 124 7.22 5.97 1.58
CA GLY A 124 7.68 7.17 2.26
C GLY A 124 9.00 6.94 3.00
N TRP A 125 9.10 5.84 3.73
CA TRP A 125 10.31 5.47 4.46
C TRP A 125 11.48 5.12 3.54
N PHE A 126 11.22 4.46 2.41
CA PHE A 126 12.23 4.20 1.38
C PHE A 126 12.79 5.49 0.80
N GLN A 127 11.94 6.47 0.45
CA GLN A 127 12.41 7.75 -0.07
C GLN A 127 13.24 8.51 0.97
N TYR A 128 12.83 8.49 2.24
CA TYR A 128 13.60 9.07 3.32
C TYR A 128 15.00 8.44 3.45
N LEU A 129 15.06 7.10 3.53
CA LEU A 129 16.34 6.39 3.65
C LEU A 129 17.23 6.60 2.41
N ARG A 130 16.65 6.68 1.22
CA ARG A 130 17.37 6.91 -0.04
C ARG A 130 18.05 8.29 -0.08
N VAL A 131 17.48 9.31 0.55
CA VAL A 131 18.10 10.65 0.62
C VAL A 131 19.12 10.72 1.75
N LYS A 132 18.86 10.02 2.86
CA LYS A 132 19.69 10.07 4.07
C LYS A 132 20.99 9.27 3.94
N GLU A 133 20.93 8.10 3.30
CA GLU A 133 22.04 7.17 3.18
C GLU A 133 22.64 7.23 1.77
#